data_AF-A0A257LL62-F1
#
_entry.id   AF-A0A257LL62-F1
#
_cell.length_a   1.000
_cell.length_b   1.000
_cell.length_c   1.000
_cell.angle_alpha   90.00
_cell.angle_beta   90.00
_cell.angle_gamma   90.00
#
_symmetry.space_group_name_H-M   'P 1'
#
loop_
_entity.id
_entity.type
_entity.pdbx_description
1 polymer ?
#
loop_
_entity_poly.entity_id
_entity_poly.type
_entity_poly.pdbx_seq_one_letter_code
_entity_poly.pdbx_strand_id
1 'polypeptide(L)'
;MLGAPRAAAAQQRAADGPGTAVLLRQAVQRVLAGLDRDDAAAAFRAIALANPGGLGRADAHDVHAPPQVGLREAMAHAAPRDSIARQYRDGLADLFDTGLAALAGVPVQLADQGPPAPALTAAVQRVFLGFVAAWPDSHIVRKHGEALAHSVMSAAQPWQARAAAGQGLDDDAQWGTWDESLKQQGLNPGTSADLTVATLMLAALLQNHGTDREYNGTGAAPAARASHTQNPIQEIAHHGKD
;
A
#
# COMPACT_ATOMS: atom_id res chain seq x y z
N MET A 1 7.21 -5.47 -7.19
CA MET A 1 8.44 -5.19 -6.42
C MET A 1 8.19 -4.53 -5.08
N LEU A 2 7.50 -3.39 -5.01
CA LEU A 2 7.32 -2.62 -3.75
C LEU A 2 6.59 -3.38 -2.60
N GLY A 3 5.86 -4.45 -2.89
CA GLY A 3 5.11 -5.23 -1.89
C GLY A 3 5.98 -6.09 -0.97
N ALA A 4 7.04 -6.69 -1.49
CA ALA A 4 7.88 -7.64 -0.76
C ALA A 4 8.56 -7.03 0.50
N PRO A 5 9.28 -5.88 0.42
CA PRO A 5 9.91 -5.31 1.60
C PRO A 5 8.90 -4.85 2.66
N ARG A 6 7.68 -4.44 2.25
CA ARG A 6 6.61 -4.05 3.18
C ARG A 6 6.01 -5.25 3.90
N ALA A 7 5.76 -6.35 3.18
CA ALA A 7 5.26 -7.58 3.78
C ALA A 7 6.29 -8.14 4.78
N ALA A 8 7.58 -8.15 4.42
CA ALA A 8 8.65 -8.56 5.33
C ALA A 8 8.74 -7.65 6.56
N ALA A 9 8.65 -6.33 6.39
CA ALA A 9 8.65 -5.38 7.51
C ALA A 9 7.43 -5.56 8.44
N ALA A 10 6.24 -5.81 7.88
CA ALA A 10 5.04 -6.11 8.66
C ALA A 10 5.19 -7.41 9.46
N GLN A 11 5.78 -8.45 8.87
CA GLN A 11 6.05 -9.71 9.56
C GLN A 11 7.07 -9.58 10.69
N GLN A 12 8.16 -8.82 10.48
CA GLN A 12 9.13 -8.53 11.53
C GLN A 12 8.50 -7.71 12.67
N ARG A 13 7.57 -6.81 12.35
CA ARG A 13 6.84 -6.00 13.33
C ARG A 13 5.80 -6.79 14.12
N ALA A 14 5.17 -7.82 13.55
CA ALA A 14 4.20 -8.65 14.26
C ALA A 14 4.80 -9.29 15.53
N ALA A 15 6.13 -9.42 15.61
CA ALA A 15 6.84 -9.85 16.81
C ALA A 15 6.96 -8.78 17.92
N ASP A 16 6.85 -7.48 17.57
CA ASP A 16 7.11 -6.32 18.46
C ASP A 16 5.83 -5.55 18.88
N GLY A 17 4.64 -5.96 18.41
CA GLY A 17 3.33 -5.37 18.77
C GLY A 17 2.78 -4.31 17.78
N PRO A 18 1.65 -3.64 18.11
CA PRO A 18 1.00 -2.67 17.22
C PRO A 18 1.84 -1.39 17.10
N GLY A 19 2.61 -1.30 16.01
CA GLY A 19 3.43 -0.15 15.67
C GLY A 19 2.72 1.04 15.01
N THR A 20 3.24 2.22 15.27
CA THR A 20 2.88 3.45 14.55
C THR A 20 3.50 3.45 13.14
N ALA A 21 3.13 4.44 12.31
CA ALA A 21 3.79 4.66 11.01
C ALA A 21 5.32 4.82 11.15
N VAL A 22 5.80 5.37 12.26
CA VAL A 22 7.23 5.51 12.58
C VAL A 22 7.91 4.14 12.72
N LEU A 23 7.32 3.23 13.48
CA LEU A 23 7.88 1.89 13.68
C LEU A 23 7.89 1.07 12.39
N LEU A 24 6.84 1.19 11.58
CA LEU A 24 6.80 0.54 10.27
C LEU A 24 7.88 1.09 9.33
N ARG A 25 8.07 2.42 9.31
CA ARG A 25 9.15 3.03 8.52
C ARG A 25 10.52 2.54 8.97
N GLN A 26 10.78 2.45 10.28
CA GLN A 26 12.04 1.91 10.80
C GLN A 26 12.26 0.44 10.41
N ALA A 27 11.22 -0.39 10.49
CA ALA A 27 11.28 -1.79 10.06
C ALA A 27 11.59 -1.91 8.56
N VAL A 28 10.92 -1.11 7.72
CA VAL A 28 11.23 -1.02 6.28
C VAL A 28 12.68 -0.64 6.05
N GLN A 29 13.22 0.35 6.77
CA GLN A 29 14.63 0.74 6.63
C GLN A 29 15.59 -0.40 7.00
N ARG A 30 15.31 -1.16 8.06
CA ARG A 30 16.09 -2.34 8.43
C ARG A 30 16.06 -3.42 7.35
N VAL A 31 14.87 -3.74 6.83
CA VAL A 31 14.71 -4.70 5.72
C VAL A 31 15.52 -4.25 4.52
N LEU A 32 15.37 -2.99 4.10
CA LEU A 32 16.08 -2.46 2.92
C LEU A 32 17.59 -2.41 3.10
N ALA A 33 18.08 -2.19 4.33
CA ALA A 33 19.51 -2.23 4.64
C ALA A 33 20.09 -3.66 4.62
N GLY A 34 19.26 -4.67 4.86
CA GLY A 34 19.65 -6.08 4.84
C GLY A 34 19.56 -6.75 3.46
N LEU A 35 19.09 -6.06 2.42
CA LEU A 35 18.91 -6.65 1.10
C LEU A 35 20.26 -6.95 0.43
N ASP A 36 20.50 -8.22 0.14
CA ASP A 36 21.78 -8.72 -0.36
C ASP A 36 21.77 -9.02 -1.87
N ARG A 37 22.78 -9.78 -2.34
CA ARG A 37 22.93 -10.17 -3.75
C ARG A 37 21.92 -11.24 -4.17
N ASP A 38 21.47 -12.10 -3.26
CA ASP A 38 20.47 -13.12 -3.56
C ASP A 38 19.10 -12.48 -3.73
N ASP A 39 18.78 -11.49 -2.89
CA ASP A 39 17.63 -10.60 -3.08
C ASP A 39 17.69 -9.87 -4.42
N ALA A 40 18.86 -9.35 -4.77
CA ALA A 40 19.07 -8.70 -6.07
C ALA A 40 18.83 -9.68 -7.22
N ALA A 41 19.32 -10.92 -7.11
CA ALA A 41 19.18 -11.93 -8.14
C ALA A 41 17.72 -12.34 -8.30
N ALA A 42 16.99 -12.49 -7.20
CA ALA A 42 15.55 -12.75 -7.22
C ALA A 42 14.78 -11.60 -7.88
N ALA A 43 15.08 -10.35 -7.52
CA ALA A 43 14.44 -9.18 -8.12
C ALA A 43 14.75 -9.07 -9.61
N PHE A 44 16.01 -9.25 -10.02
CA PHE A 44 16.42 -9.18 -11.43
C PHE A 44 15.71 -10.23 -12.26
N ARG A 45 15.64 -11.48 -11.78
CA ARG A 45 14.86 -12.54 -12.44
C ARG A 45 13.39 -12.16 -12.54
N ALA A 46 12.78 -11.65 -11.47
CA ALA A 46 11.37 -11.24 -11.48
C ALA A 46 11.10 -10.11 -12.48
N ILE A 47 11.98 -9.10 -12.55
CA ILE A 47 11.87 -7.99 -13.51
C ILE A 47 12.03 -8.51 -14.94
N ALA A 48 13.06 -9.34 -15.20
CA ALA A 48 13.32 -9.90 -16.52
C ALA A 48 12.15 -10.80 -16.99
N LEU A 49 11.57 -11.60 -16.09
CA LEU A 49 10.38 -12.41 -16.39
C LEU A 49 9.14 -11.58 -16.64
N ALA A 50 8.93 -10.51 -15.87
CA ALA A 50 7.83 -9.58 -16.08
C ALA A 50 7.96 -8.81 -17.42
N ASN A 51 9.18 -8.69 -17.94
CA ASN A 51 9.52 -8.02 -19.19
C ASN A 51 8.79 -6.67 -19.38
N PRO A 52 8.96 -5.71 -18.45
CA PRO A 52 8.26 -4.44 -18.52
C PRO A 52 8.61 -3.70 -19.82
N GLY A 53 7.59 -3.14 -20.46
CA GLY A 53 7.76 -2.43 -21.73
C GLY A 53 8.82 -1.32 -21.65
N GLY A 54 9.74 -1.32 -22.61
CA GLY A 54 10.80 -0.31 -22.72
C GLY A 54 11.93 -0.41 -21.68
N LEU A 55 12.12 -1.57 -21.04
CA LEU A 55 13.19 -1.75 -20.04
C LEU A 55 14.61 -1.50 -20.61
N GLY A 56 14.82 -1.84 -21.89
CA GLY A 56 16.09 -1.62 -22.58
C GLY A 56 17.25 -2.39 -21.96
N ARG A 57 18.47 -1.85 -22.12
CA ARG A 57 19.68 -2.30 -21.42
C ARG A 57 20.25 -1.19 -20.56
N ALA A 58 20.94 -1.55 -19.49
CA ALA A 58 21.62 -0.65 -18.59
C ALA A 58 23.14 -0.88 -18.59
N ASP A 59 23.93 0.18 -18.54
CA ASP A 59 25.40 0.08 -18.53
C ASP A 59 25.93 -0.55 -17.23
N ALA A 60 25.20 -0.37 -16.13
CA ALA A 60 25.51 -0.95 -14.83
C ALA A 60 24.29 -1.65 -14.24
N HIS A 61 24.52 -2.84 -13.67
CA HIS A 61 23.51 -3.66 -12.99
C HIS A 61 22.25 -3.94 -13.84
N ASP A 62 22.47 -4.28 -15.11
CA ASP A 62 21.41 -4.74 -16.01
C ASP A 62 20.74 -6.01 -15.47
N VAL A 63 19.40 -6.06 -15.51
CA VAL A 63 18.62 -7.18 -14.96
C VAL A 63 18.78 -8.48 -15.75
N HIS A 64 19.30 -8.41 -16.97
CA HIS A 64 19.64 -9.56 -17.80
C HIS A 64 21.03 -10.15 -17.47
N ALA A 65 21.78 -9.52 -16.57
CA ALA A 65 23.05 -10.01 -16.06
C ALA A 65 22.95 -10.39 -14.57
N PRO A 66 23.85 -11.28 -14.06
CA PRO A 66 23.93 -11.55 -12.63
C PRO A 66 24.26 -10.28 -11.82
N PRO A 67 23.61 -10.02 -10.68
CA PRO A 67 23.90 -8.85 -9.86
C PRO A 67 25.29 -8.97 -9.22
N GLN A 68 25.99 -7.85 -9.19
CA GLN A 68 27.32 -7.72 -8.57
C GLN A 68 27.29 -7.04 -7.20
N VAL A 69 26.12 -6.54 -6.79
CA VAL A 69 25.91 -5.74 -5.58
C VAL A 69 24.56 -6.11 -4.95
N GLY A 70 24.31 -5.66 -3.72
CA GLY A 70 23.01 -5.85 -3.08
C GLY A 70 21.89 -5.06 -3.77
N LEU A 71 20.64 -5.46 -3.55
CA LEU A 71 19.49 -4.90 -4.29
C LEU A 71 19.34 -3.38 -4.10
N ARG A 72 19.56 -2.86 -2.88
CA ARG A 72 19.43 -1.42 -2.60
C ARG A 72 20.47 -0.60 -3.36
N GLU A 73 21.69 -1.09 -3.47
CA GLU A 73 22.76 -0.46 -4.24
C GLU A 73 22.46 -0.48 -5.74
N ALA A 74 22.04 -1.63 -6.29
CA ALA A 74 21.62 -1.71 -7.69
C ALA A 74 20.46 -0.74 -8.01
N MET A 75 19.48 -0.62 -7.12
CA MET A 75 18.38 0.33 -7.27
C MET A 75 18.84 1.79 -7.18
N ALA A 76 19.84 2.10 -6.36
CA ALA A 76 20.39 3.46 -6.28
C ALA A 76 20.98 3.94 -7.62
N HIS A 77 21.57 3.04 -8.41
CA HIS A 77 22.05 3.35 -9.76
C HIS A 77 20.91 3.64 -10.76
N ALA A 78 19.76 2.97 -10.63
CA ALA A 78 18.60 3.20 -11.48
C ALA A 78 17.70 4.36 -11.01
N ALA A 79 17.84 4.79 -9.75
CA ALA A 79 17.02 5.81 -9.11
C ALA A 79 16.83 7.12 -9.90
N PRO A 80 17.85 7.69 -10.59
CA PRO A 80 17.64 8.92 -11.36
C PRO A 80 16.59 8.81 -12.49
N ARG A 81 16.35 7.60 -13.01
CA ARG A 81 15.44 7.35 -14.15
C ARG A 81 14.23 6.48 -13.80
N ASP A 82 14.26 5.78 -12.66
CA ASP A 82 13.21 4.86 -12.24
C ASP A 82 12.67 5.22 -10.83
N SER A 83 11.39 5.60 -10.78
CA SER A 83 10.73 6.00 -9.53
C SER A 83 10.56 4.87 -8.53
N ILE A 84 10.44 3.61 -8.96
CA ILE A 84 10.44 2.45 -8.07
C ILE A 84 11.83 2.30 -7.46
N ALA A 85 12.88 2.43 -8.27
CA ALA A 85 14.26 2.36 -7.81
C ALA A 85 14.59 3.49 -6.80
N ARG A 86 14.08 4.71 -7.00
CA ARG A 86 14.16 5.78 -5.98
C ARG A 86 13.55 5.36 -4.66
N GLN A 87 12.39 4.70 -4.67
CA GLN A 87 11.79 4.23 -3.43
C GLN A 87 12.73 3.26 -2.69
N TYR A 88 13.40 2.34 -3.36
CA TYR A 88 14.37 1.47 -2.69
C TYR A 88 15.56 2.24 -2.12
N ARG A 89 16.11 3.19 -2.89
CA ARG A 89 17.22 4.05 -2.43
C ARG A 89 16.84 4.85 -1.18
N ASP A 90 15.70 5.52 -1.24
CA ASP A 90 15.25 6.52 -0.26
C ASP A 90 14.41 5.90 0.86
N GLY A 91 14.26 4.58 0.86
CA GLY A 91 13.58 3.85 1.92
C GLY A 91 12.07 4.01 1.96
N LEU A 92 11.48 4.03 0.77
CA LEU A 92 10.07 4.20 0.46
C LEU A 92 9.50 5.55 0.95
N ALA A 93 10.33 6.58 1.09
CA ALA A 93 9.96 7.86 1.68
C ALA A 93 8.67 8.44 1.07
N ASP A 94 8.56 8.48 -0.26
CA ASP A 94 7.40 9.07 -0.92
C ASP A 94 6.10 8.32 -0.62
N LEU A 95 6.14 7.01 -0.36
CA LEU A 95 4.94 6.26 0.05
C LEU A 95 4.39 6.77 1.38
N PHE A 96 5.27 7.11 2.32
CA PHE A 96 4.85 7.60 3.62
C PHE A 96 4.58 9.12 3.61
N ASP A 97 5.41 9.90 2.94
CA ASP A 97 5.40 11.36 3.02
C ASP A 97 4.42 11.98 2.02
N THR A 98 4.29 11.40 0.83
CA THR A 98 3.33 11.83 -0.20
C THR A 98 2.07 10.96 -0.17
N GLY A 99 2.25 9.64 -0.24
CA GLY A 99 1.16 8.69 -0.36
C GLY A 99 0.22 8.68 0.85
N LEU A 100 0.74 8.38 2.04
CA LEU A 100 -0.10 8.32 3.25
C LEU A 100 -0.67 9.69 3.62
N ALA A 101 0.05 10.78 3.36
CA ALA A 101 -0.46 12.13 3.58
C ALA A 101 -1.70 12.41 2.71
N ALA A 102 -1.71 11.94 1.45
CA ALA A 102 -2.86 12.07 0.55
C ALA A 102 -4.07 11.20 0.98
N LEU A 103 -3.85 10.14 1.76
CA LEU A 103 -4.90 9.30 2.34
C LEU A 103 -5.42 9.79 3.71
N ALA A 104 -4.85 10.85 4.28
CA ALA A 104 -5.13 11.26 5.65
C ALA A 104 -6.63 11.42 5.92
N GLY A 105 -7.11 10.79 7.00
CA GLY A 105 -8.50 10.84 7.43
C GLY A 105 -9.47 9.92 6.69
N VAL A 106 -9.00 9.09 5.74
CA VAL A 106 -9.85 8.16 4.99
C VAL A 106 -9.52 6.70 5.36
N PRO A 107 -10.47 5.95 5.97
CA PRO A 107 -10.31 4.52 6.19
C PRO A 107 -10.10 3.77 4.86
N VAL A 108 -9.17 2.82 4.83
CA VAL A 108 -8.83 2.04 3.63
C VAL A 108 -9.35 0.62 3.85
N GLN A 109 -10.66 0.46 3.70
CA GLN A 109 -11.30 -0.86 3.79
C GLN A 109 -11.28 -1.50 2.40
N LEU A 110 -10.43 -2.51 2.22
CA LEU A 110 -10.25 -3.22 0.94
C LEU A 110 -11.19 -4.43 0.80
N ALA A 111 -12.06 -4.70 1.77
CA ALA A 111 -12.72 -6.00 1.94
C ALA A 111 -14.21 -6.06 1.53
N ASP A 112 -14.82 -4.96 1.14
CA ASP A 112 -16.24 -4.98 0.77
C ASP A 112 -16.44 -5.32 -0.71
N GLN A 113 -17.40 -6.20 -0.99
CA GLN A 113 -17.78 -6.67 -2.35
C GLN A 113 -18.56 -5.60 -3.16
N GLY A 114 -18.52 -4.33 -2.73
CA GLY A 114 -19.24 -3.21 -3.32
C GLY A 114 -18.32 -2.20 -4.00
N PRO A 115 -18.87 -1.23 -4.75
CA PRO A 115 -18.07 -0.12 -5.27
C PRO A 115 -17.39 0.63 -4.12
N PRO A 116 -16.16 1.12 -4.29
CA PRO A 116 -15.48 1.87 -3.25
C PRO A 116 -16.29 3.11 -2.88
N ALA A 117 -16.30 3.44 -1.58
CA ALA A 117 -16.94 4.67 -1.11
C ALA A 117 -16.36 5.90 -1.84
N PRO A 118 -17.17 6.92 -2.19
CA PRO A 118 -16.69 8.11 -2.91
C PRO A 118 -15.48 8.79 -2.25
N ALA A 119 -15.42 8.79 -0.91
CA ALA A 119 -14.29 9.31 -0.16
C ALA A 119 -12.99 8.52 -0.40
N LEU A 120 -13.06 7.19 -0.53
CA LEU A 120 -11.91 6.34 -0.86
C LEU A 120 -11.47 6.58 -2.30
N THR A 121 -12.40 6.68 -3.25
CA THR A 121 -12.10 7.03 -4.65
C THR A 121 -11.36 8.37 -4.74
N ALA A 122 -11.86 9.41 -4.09
CA ALA A 122 -11.21 10.72 -4.07
C ALA A 122 -9.83 10.68 -3.37
N ALA A 123 -9.66 9.85 -2.33
CA ALA A 123 -8.36 9.66 -1.69
C ALA A 123 -7.35 8.95 -2.60
N VAL A 124 -7.78 7.91 -3.31
CA VAL A 124 -6.95 7.21 -4.31
C VAL A 124 -6.55 8.15 -5.45
N GLN A 125 -7.48 8.98 -5.94
CA GLN A 125 -7.19 10.01 -6.94
C GLN A 125 -6.14 11.01 -6.44
N ARG A 126 -6.26 11.50 -5.20
CA ARG A 126 -5.26 12.39 -4.58
C ARG A 126 -3.88 11.74 -4.50
N VAL A 127 -3.81 10.45 -4.14
CA VAL A 127 -2.54 9.70 -4.08
C VAL A 127 -1.93 9.58 -5.47
N PHE A 128 -2.72 9.14 -6.45
CA PHE A 128 -2.26 8.99 -7.83
C PHE A 128 -1.74 10.30 -8.39
N LEU A 129 -2.53 11.38 -8.26
CA LEU A 129 -2.15 12.74 -8.67
C LEU A 129 -0.92 13.25 -7.93
N GLY A 130 -0.78 12.91 -6.65
CA GLY A 130 0.41 13.19 -5.86
C GLY A 130 1.69 12.60 -6.45
N PHE A 131 1.62 11.42 -7.07
CA PHE A 131 2.77 10.80 -7.73
C PHE A 131 2.96 11.29 -9.17
N VAL A 132 1.92 11.25 -10.01
CA VAL A 132 2.06 11.58 -11.44
C VAL A 132 2.40 13.05 -11.68
N ALA A 133 1.98 13.96 -10.79
CA ALA A 133 2.28 15.39 -10.90
C ALA A 133 3.65 15.80 -10.32
N ALA A 134 4.29 14.92 -9.53
CA ALA A 134 5.55 15.22 -8.83
C ALA A 134 6.79 14.86 -9.64
N TRP A 135 6.74 13.77 -10.43
CA TRP A 135 7.88 13.29 -11.20
C TRP A 135 7.43 12.69 -12.54
N PRO A 136 8.26 12.76 -13.60
CA PRO A 136 7.97 12.06 -14.85
C PRO A 136 7.80 10.56 -14.61
N ASP A 137 6.69 10.00 -15.08
CA ASP A 137 6.37 8.60 -14.86
C ASP A 137 7.35 7.67 -15.61
N SER A 138 8.10 6.84 -14.88
CA SER A 138 9.15 5.97 -15.47
C SER A 138 8.59 4.91 -16.42
N HIS A 139 7.32 4.52 -16.34
CA HIS A 139 6.70 3.67 -17.35
C HIS A 139 6.50 4.43 -18.67
N ILE A 140 6.05 5.69 -18.60
CA ILE A 140 5.94 6.55 -19.78
C ILE A 140 7.32 6.84 -20.36
N VAL A 141 8.31 7.22 -19.52
CA VAL A 141 9.67 7.51 -19.98
C VAL A 141 10.25 6.35 -20.78
N ARG A 142 10.12 5.11 -20.29
CA ARG A 142 10.62 3.90 -20.97
C ARG A 142 9.98 3.65 -22.33
N LYS A 143 8.68 3.91 -22.47
CA LYS A 143 7.90 3.54 -23.66
C LYS A 143 7.76 4.69 -24.68
N HIS A 144 7.73 5.92 -24.21
CA HIS A 144 7.38 7.12 -24.98
C HIS A 144 8.40 8.26 -24.85
N GLY A 145 9.40 8.12 -23.98
CA GLY A 145 10.43 9.12 -23.78
C GLY A 145 10.06 10.19 -22.74
N GLU A 146 11.09 10.92 -22.33
CA GLU A 146 11.02 11.88 -21.22
C GLU A 146 10.13 13.08 -21.51
N ALA A 147 10.12 13.59 -22.75
CA ALA A 147 9.30 14.74 -23.13
C ALA A 147 7.81 14.48 -22.91
N LEU A 148 7.29 13.31 -23.34
CA LEU A 148 5.88 12.96 -23.15
C LEU A 148 5.56 12.71 -21.67
N ALA A 149 6.48 12.10 -20.91
CA ALA A 149 6.29 11.94 -19.47
C ALA A 149 6.18 13.29 -18.74
N HIS A 150 6.98 14.29 -19.13
CA HIS A 150 6.88 15.66 -18.59
C HIS A 150 5.57 16.36 -18.97
N SER A 151 5.11 16.18 -20.21
CA SER A 151 3.81 16.71 -20.64
C SER A 151 2.66 16.14 -19.81
N VAL A 152 2.67 14.83 -19.55
CA VAL A 152 1.65 14.18 -18.70
C VAL A 152 1.73 14.66 -17.26
N MET A 153 2.94 14.76 -16.70
CA MET A 153 3.17 15.30 -15.35
C MET A 153 2.61 16.72 -15.22
N SER A 154 2.94 17.60 -16.18
CA SER A 154 2.48 19.00 -16.17
C SER A 154 0.96 19.09 -16.33
N ALA A 155 0.36 18.25 -17.18
CA ALA A 155 -1.09 18.18 -17.35
C ALA A 155 -1.82 17.65 -16.10
N ALA A 156 -1.15 16.87 -15.25
CA ALA A 156 -1.71 16.37 -13.99
C ALA A 156 -1.69 17.40 -12.85
N GLN A 157 -0.81 18.41 -12.89
CA GLN A 157 -0.66 19.40 -11.81
C GLN A 157 -1.95 20.21 -11.51
N PRO A 158 -2.70 20.70 -12.51
CA PRO A 158 -3.98 21.35 -12.24
C PRO A 158 -4.99 20.42 -11.53
N TRP A 159 -5.03 19.15 -11.92
CA TRP A 159 -5.89 18.14 -11.27
C TRP A 159 -5.46 17.88 -9.82
N GLN A 160 -4.16 17.77 -9.58
CA GLN A 160 -3.60 17.63 -8.24
C GLN A 160 -4.01 18.80 -7.34
N ALA A 161 -3.90 20.04 -7.83
CA ALA A 161 -4.27 21.23 -7.08
C ALA A 161 -5.76 21.25 -6.71
N ARG A 162 -6.63 20.86 -7.66
CA ARG A 162 -8.08 20.77 -7.44
C ARG A 162 -8.45 19.69 -6.43
N ALA A 163 -7.86 18.50 -6.55
CA ALA A 163 -8.06 17.40 -5.62
C ALA A 163 -7.56 17.75 -4.20
N ALA A 164 -6.42 18.45 -4.09
CA ALA A 164 -5.90 18.94 -2.82
C ALA A 164 -6.80 19.99 -2.17
N ALA A 165 -7.53 20.78 -2.97
CA ALA A 165 -8.57 21.71 -2.52
C ALA A 165 -9.90 21.02 -2.14
N GLY A 166 -9.97 19.68 -2.19
CA GLY A 166 -11.16 18.90 -1.82
C GLY A 166 -12.25 18.85 -2.89
N GLN A 167 -11.94 19.22 -4.14
CA GLN A 167 -12.90 19.12 -5.24
C GLN A 167 -13.07 17.67 -5.69
N GLY A 168 -14.33 17.24 -5.89
CA GLY A 168 -14.63 15.98 -6.55
C GLY A 168 -14.31 16.08 -8.05
N LEU A 169 -13.48 15.17 -8.56
CA LEU A 169 -13.05 15.20 -9.96
C LEU A 169 -14.02 14.47 -10.89
N ASP A 170 -14.71 13.44 -10.39
CA ASP A 170 -15.56 12.57 -11.21
C ASP A 170 -16.79 13.29 -11.81
N ASP A 171 -17.21 14.41 -11.22
CA ASP A 171 -18.30 15.24 -11.74
C ASP A 171 -17.84 16.19 -12.87
N ASP A 172 -16.53 16.30 -13.12
CA ASP A 172 -15.98 17.14 -14.18
C ASP A 172 -15.72 16.32 -15.46
N ALA A 173 -16.47 16.62 -16.52
CA ALA A 173 -16.28 15.96 -17.82
C ALA A 173 -14.85 16.11 -18.39
N GLN A 174 -14.13 17.17 -18.04
CA GLN A 174 -12.74 17.36 -18.46
C GLN A 174 -11.79 16.35 -17.81
N TRP A 175 -12.13 15.83 -16.62
CA TRP A 175 -11.36 14.78 -15.95
C TRP A 175 -11.40 13.48 -16.76
N GLY A 176 -12.62 13.04 -17.13
CA GLY A 176 -12.81 11.88 -18.00
C GLY A 176 -12.17 12.08 -19.39
N THR A 177 -12.32 13.27 -19.97
CA THR A 177 -11.68 13.62 -21.26
C THR A 177 -10.16 13.51 -21.20
N TRP A 178 -9.54 13.96 -20.10
CA TRP A 178 -8.09 13.85 -19.93
C TRP A 178 -7.64 12.39 -19.85
N ASP A 179 -8.29 11.56 -19.03
CA ASP A 179 -8.01 10.13 -18.92
C ASP A 179 -8.17 9.40 -20.28
N GLU A 180 -9.25 9.68 -21.01
CA GLU A 180 -9.47 9.15 -22.35
C GLU A 180 -8.38 9.58 -23.35
N SER A 181 -7.92 10.82 -23.27
CA SER A 181 -6.84 11.32 -24.14
C SER A 181 -5.51 10.59 -23.91
N LEU A 182 -5.21 10.22 -22.66
CA LEU A 182 -4.02 9.43 -22.33
C LEU A 182 -4.14 8.02 -22.90
N LYS A 183 -5.32 7.39 -22.75
CA LYS A 183 -5.61 6.06 -23.30
C LYS A 183 -5.50 6.03 -24.82
N GLN A 184 -6.06 7.02 -25.52
CA GLN A 184 -6.00 7.12 -26.98
C GLN A 184 -4.56 7.27 -27.49
N GLN A 185 -3.71 7.98 -26.75
CA GLN A 185 -2.28 8.12 -27.07
C GLN A 185 -1.42 6.93 -26.59
N GLY A 186 -2.02 5.97 -25.89
CA GLY A 186 -1.31 4.82 -25.29
C GLY A 186 -0.37 5.20 -24.14
N LEU A 187 -0.53 6.40 -23.58
CA LEU A 187 0.26 6.95 -22.47
C LEU A 187 -0.32 6.42 -21.15
N ASN A 188 0.42 5.54 -20.48
CA ASN A 188 -0.01 4.95 -19.22
C ASN A 188 0.95 5.38 -18.09
N PRO A 189 0.51 6.19 -17.10
CA PRO A 189 1.27 6.50 -15.89
C PRO A 189 1.38 5.29 -14.93
N GLY A 190 1.92 4.19 -15.43
CA GLY A 190 1.91 2.89 -14.75
C GLY A 190 2.74 2.88 -13.47
N THR A 191 3.85 3.63 -13.42
CA THR A 191 4.66 3.69 -12.21
C THR A 191 3.96 4.47 -11.09
N SER A 192 3.22 5.52 -11.44
CA SER A 192 2.40 6.29 -10.50
C SER A 192 1.23 5.44 -9.97
N ALA A 193 0.64 4.58 -10.81
CA ALA A 193 -0.34 3.60 -10.38
C ALA A 193 0.28 2.56 -9.41
N ASP A 194 1.46 2.03 -9.71
CA ASP A 194 2.18 1.11 -8.82
C ASP A 194 2.46 1.73 -7.44
N LEU A 195 2.87 3.00 -7.40
CA LEU A 195 3.10 3.77 -6.16
C LEU A 195 1.79 4.03 -5.40
N THR A 196 0.68 4.20 -6.10
CA THR A 196 -0.65 4.35 -5.52
C THR A 196 -1.09 3.05 -4.82
N VAL A 197 -1.04 1.92 -5.51
CA VAL A 197 -1.35 0.60 -4.93
C VAL A 197 -0.42 0.29 -3.76
N ALA A 198 0.85 0.63 -3.92
CA ALA A 198 1.86 0.52 -2.88
C ALA A 198 1.51 1.27 -1.59
N THR A 199 0.96 2.48 -1.75
CA THR A 199 0.49 3.31 -0.65
C THR A 199 -0.75 2.73 0.02
N LEU A 200 -1.72 2.23 -0.76
CA LEU A 200 -2.93 1.60 -0.21
C LEU A 200 -2.60 0.35 0.61
N MET A 201 -1.66 -0.49 0.14
CA MET A 201 -1.15 -1.62 0.91
C MET A 201 -0.50 -1.16 2.22
N LEU A 202 0.29 -0.09 2.18
CA LEU A 202 0.93 0.47 3.37
C LEU A 202 -0.11 0.97 4.39
N ALA A 203 -1.16 1.65 3.91
CA ALA A 203 -2.27 2.11 4.76
C ALA A 203 -3.04 0.94 5.38
N ALA A 204 -3.34 -0.11 4.61
CA ALA A 204 -4.01 -1.31 5.11
C ALA A 204 -3.19 -2.03 6.20
N LEU A 205 -1.86 -2.12 6.03
CA LEU A 205 -0.95 -2.66 7.06
C LEU A 205 -0.96 -1.83 8.34
N LEU A 206 -1.14 -0.50 8.25
CA LEU A 206 -1.25 0.36 9.43
C LEU A 206 -2.61 0.21 10.13
N GLN A 207 -3.69 -0.05 9.39
CA GLN A 207 -5.04 -0.20 9.92
C GLN A 207 -5.28 -1.56 10.59
N ASN A 208 -4.81 -2.66 9.99
CA ASN A 208 -4.96 -4.03 10.52
C ASN A 208 -4.23 -4.28 11.86
N HIS A 209 -3.46 -3.31 12.34
CA HIS A 209 -2.82 -3.35 13.65
C HIS A 209 -3.35 -2.30 14.63
N GLY A 210 -4.35 -1.51 14.23
CA GLY A 210 -5.09 -0.59 15.11
C GLY A 210 -6.37 -1.19 15.69
N THR A 211 -6.93 -2.22 15.06
CA THR A 211 -8.25 -2.80 15.38
C THR A 211 -8.23 -3.91 16.43
N ASP A 212 -7.06 -4.39 16.87
CA ASP A 212 -6.95 -5.43 17.93
C ASP A 212 -7.28 -4.91 19.34
N ARG A 213 -7.82 -3.70 19.50
CA ARG A 213 -8.09 -3.07 20.82
C ARG A 213 -9.53 -2.71 21.16
N GLU A 214 -10.51 -2.86 20.26
CA GLU A 214 -11.91 -2.54 20.62
C GLU A 214 -12.78 -3.73 21.06
N TYR A 215 -12.21 -4.93 21.16
CA TYR A 215 -12.89 -6.07 21.81
C TYR A 215 -12.26 -6.42 23.17
N ASN A 216 -12.36 -5.51 24.14
CA ASN A 216 -12.32 -5.85 25.56
C ASN A 216 -12.80 -4.64 26.38
N GLY A 217 -14.11 -4.53 26.59
CA GLY A 217 -14.60 -3.39 27.36
C GLY A 217 -16.09 -3.31 27.65
N THR A 218 -16.85 -4.40 27.76
CA THR A 218 -18.15 -4.36 28.48
C THR A 218 -18.63 -5.76 28.92
N GLY A 219 -18.64 -6.00 30.23
CA GLY A 219 -19.60 -6.84 30.99
C GLY A 219 -19.64 -8.36 30.68
N ALA A 220 -19.53 -9.29 31.62
CA ALA A 220 -19.74 -9.26 33.06
C ALA A 220 -19.02 -10.47 33.69
N ALA A 221 -18.50 -10.31 34.90
CA ALA A 221 -18.04 -11.44 35.71
C ALA A 221 -19.25 -12.32 36.08
N PRO A 222 -19.20 -13.65 35.92
CA PRO A 222 -20.25 -14.50 36.44
C PRO A 222 -20.16 -14.51 37.97
N ALA A 223 -21.24 -14.07 38.60
CA ALA A 223 -21.44 -14.10 40.04
C ALA A 223 -21.31 -15.53 40.58
N ALA A 224 -20.54 -15.68 41.66
CA ALA A 224 -20.59 -16.87 42.50
C ALA A 224 -22.01 -17.06 43.02
N ARG A 225 -22.60 -18.24 42.79
CA ARG A 225 -23.75 -18.71 43.54
C ARG A 225 -23.49 -20.10 44.10
N ALA A 226 -23.89 -20.19 45.36
CA ALA A 226 -23.70 -21.28 46.29
C ALA A 226 -24.39 -22.59 45.85
N SER A 227 -23.71 -23.67 46.16
CA SER A 227 -24.22 -24.97 46.61
C SER A 227 -25.72 -25.05 46.95
N HIS A 228 -26.49 -25.81 46.17
CA HIS A 228 -27.39 -26.87 46.64
C HIS A 228 -28.19 -27.44 45.47
N THR A 229 -27.94 -28.71 45.12
CA THR A 229 -29.02 -29.61 44.71
C THR A 229 -28.60 -31.05 44.95
N GLN A 230 -29.41 -31.72 45.76
CA GLN A 230 -29.31 -33.10 46.19
C GLN A 230 -29.49 -34.10 45.05
N ASN A 231 -28.93 -35.28 45.27
CA ASN A 231 -29.28 -36.54 44.62
C ASN A 231 -30.00 -37.44 45.67
N PRO A 232 -30.57 -38.61 45.34
CA PRO A 232 -31.97 -38.76 44.93
C PRO A 232 -32.79 -39.74 45.81
N ILE A 233 -34.11 -39.79 45.56
CA ILE A 233 -35.08 -40.90 45.79
C ILE A 233 -35.30 -41.40 47.24
N GLN A 234 -36.54 -41.25 47.73
CA GLN A 234 -37.39 -42.29 48.38
C GLN A 234 -38.77 -41.68 48.74
N GLU A 235 -39.85 -42.17 48.12
CA GLU A 235 -40.86 -43.09 48.69
C GLU A 235 -42.10 -42.41 49.31
N ILE A 236 -43.24 -42.71 48.67
CA ILE A 236 -44.52 -43.13 49.27
C ILE A 236 -45.39 -42.07 49.98
N ALA A 237 -46.45 -41.72 49.24
CA ALA A 237 -47.87 -41.73 49.61
C ALA A 237 -48.27 -41.51 51.09
N HIS A 238 -49.18 -40.56 51.35
CA HIS A 238 -50.63 -40.78 51.44
C HIS A 238 -51.36 -39.48 51.84
N HIS A 239 -52.59 -39.32 51.34
CA HIS A 239 -53.79 -38.77 52.00
C HIS A 239 -53.59 -37.61 53.00
N GLY A 240 -54.09 -36.39 52.80
CA GLY A 240 -55.38 -35.99 52.23
C GLY A 240 -56.21 -35.33 53.34
N LYS A 241 -56.75 -34.12 53.09
CA LYS A 241 -57.78 -33.39 53.89
C LYS A 241 -57.34 -33.05 55.33
N ASP A 242 -57.41 -31.82 55.83
CA ASP A 242 -58.11 -30.58 55.48
C ASP A 242 -57.19 -29.37 55.73
#